data_AF-A0A210QP38-F1
#
_entry.id   AF-A0A210QP38-F1
#
_cell.length_a   1.000
_cell.length_b   1.000
_cell.length_c   1.000
_cell.angle_alpha   90.00
_cell.angle_beta   90.00
_cell.angle_gamma   90.00
#
_symmetry.space_group_name_H-M   'P 1'
#
loop_
_entity.id
_entity.type
_entity.pdbx_description
1 polymer ?
#
loop_
_entity_poly.entity_id
_entity_poly.type
_entity_poly.pdbx_seq_one_letter_code
_entity_poly.pdbx_strand_id
1 'polypeptide(L)'
;MCRWNIATSTACTLLRLETIVVETEDRLDTPTIKYDGGLPEKISNKTYYIPSNRSVLQFKTDGSVSKRGFNMSYQAEDLHIAKNSSVFGCKDSQLLAEARSKYVFSSNYPENSM
;
A
#
# COMPACT_ATOMS: atom_id res chain seq x y z
N MET A 1 18.73 4.96 -14.34
CA MET A 1 17.78 4.39 -13.36
C MET A 1 17.47 5.45 -12.33
N CYS A 2 16.20 5.68 -12.02
CA CYS A 2 15.77 6.61 -10.98
C CYS A 2 15.13 5.83 -9.82
N ARG A 3 15.26 6.36 -8.60
CA ARG A 3 14.69 5.76 -7.38
C ARG A 3 14.23 6.86 -6.44
N TRP A 4 13.04 6.71 -5.89
CA TRP A 4 12.47 7.58 -4.87
C TRP A 4 12.06 6.73 -3.67
N ASN A 5 12.41 7.18 -2.46
CA ASN A 5 11.92 6.56 -1.23
C ASN A 5 10.79 7.46 -0.70
N ILE A 6 9.58 6.93 -0.64
CA ILE A 6 8.38 7.63 -0.20
C ILE A 6 8.09 7.14 1.22
N ALA A 7 8.01 8.05 2.18
CA ALA A 7 7.77 7.73 3.57
C ALA A 7 6.93 8.81 4.24
N THR A 8 6.06 8.41 5.16
CA THR A 8 5.37 9.34 6.06
C THR A 8 6.17 9.53 7.35
N SER A 9 5.87 10.61 8.09
CA SER A 9 6.50 10.91 9.38
C SER A 9 6.04 9.98 10.52
N THR A 10 4.89 9.32 10.36
CA THR A 10 4.23 8.51 11.39
C THR A 10 4.23 7.03 10.99
N ALA A 11 4.50 6.14 11.95
CA ALA A 11 4.42 4.70 11.67
C ALA A 11 2.98 4.24 11.35
N CYS A 12 1.96 4.96 11.85
CA CYS A 12 0.57 4.52 11.90
C CYS A 12 -0.32 4.96 10.71
N THR A 13 0.27 5.38 9.60
CA THR A 13 -0.44 5.75 8.36
C THR A 13 -0.22 4.74 7.24
N LEU A 14 -1.21 4.60 6.36
CA LEU A 14 -1.04 4.00 5.04
C LEU A 14 -0.45 5.02 4.07
N LEU A 15 0.16 4.55 2.98
CA LEU A 15 0.46 5.39 1.82
C LEU A 15 -0.57 5.10 0.73
N ARG A 16 -1.35 6.12 0.33
CA ARG A 16 -2.12 6.09 -0.92
C ARG A 16 -1.28 6.76 -2.01
N LEU A 17 -1.09 6.07 -3.12
CA LEU A 17 -0.43 6.62 -4.30
C LEU A 17 -1.37 6.56 -5.48
N GLU A 18 -1.49 7.66 -6.21
CA GLU A 18 -2.44 7.81 -7.31
C GLU A 18 -1.68 8.21 -8.57
N THR A 19 -1.63 7.28 -9.53
CA THR A 19 -1.03 7.55 -10.83
C THR A 19 -2.02 8.32 -11.71
N ILE A 20 -1.62 9.50 -12.17
CA ILE A 20 -2.41 10.36 -13.05
C ILE A 20 -2.20 9.95 -14.51
N VAL A 21 -0.96 9.61 -14.88
CA VAL A 21 -0.57 9.08 -16.20
C VAL A 21 0.56 8.07 -16.01
N VAL A 22 0.50 6.95 -16.74
CA VAL A 22 1.59 5.98 -16.93
C VAL A 22 1.62 5.60 -18.40
N GLU A 23 2.61 6.13 -19.12
CA GLU A 23 2.86 5.90 -20.53
C GLU A 23 4.36 5.66 -20.74
N THR A 24 4.77 4.41 -20.57
CA THR A 24 6.13 3.94 -20.79
C THR A 24 6.19 2.95 -21.94
N GLU A 25 7.37 2.66 -22.48
CA GLU A 25 7.53 1.51 -23.37
C GLU A 25 7.10 0.21 -22.67
N ASP A 26 6.43 -0.68 -23.40
CA ASP A 26 6.03 -1.95 -22.81
C ASP A 26 7.22 -2.91 -22.70
N ARG A 27 7.31 -3.56 -21.55
CA ARG A 27 8.35 -4.54 -21.14
C ARG A 27 9.76 -3.98 -20.90
N LEU A 28 10.15 -2.86 -21.50
CA LEU A 28 11.49 -2.28 -21.36
C LEU A 28 11.51 -1.18 -20.28
N ASP A 29 10.82 -0.07 -20.52
CA ASP A 29 10.63 0.99 -19.53
C ASP A 29 9.65 0.56 -18.43
N THR A 30 10.21 0.15 -17.29
CA THR A 30 9.43 -0.47 -16.21
C THR A 30 9.47 0.41 -14.95
N PRO A 31 8.43 1.23 -14.70
CA PRO A 31 8.23 1.87 -13.42
C PRO A 31 7.61 0.85 -12.45
N THR A 32 8.19 0.69 -11.27
CA THR A 32 7.75 -0.27 -10.25
C THR A 32 7.62 0.36 -8.87
N ILE A 33 6.68 -0.14 -8.08
CA ILE A 33 6.51 0.20 -6.68
C ILE A 33 6.79 -1.03 -5.81
N LYS A 34 7.46 -0.84 -4.67
CA LYS A 34 7.71 -1.86 -3.66
C LYS A 34 7.40 -1.30 -2.28
N TYR A 35 6.98 -2.13 -1.35
CA TYR A 35 6.89 -1.82 0.09
C TYR A 35 7.58 -2.91 0.91
N ASP A 36 7.80 -2.65 2.19
CA ASP A 36 8.49 -3.61 3.07
C ASP A 36 7.69 -4.91 3.20
N GLY A 37 8.35 -6.05 2.97
CA GLY A 37 7.72 -7.37 2.85
C GLY A 37 7.06 -7.68 1.49
N GLY A 38 6.80 -6.69 0.65
CA GLY A 38 6.20 -6.86 -0.67
C GLY A 38 7.20 -7.18 -1.80
N LEU A 39 6.72 -7.83 -2.86
CA LEU A 39 7.43 -7.90 -4.15
C LEU A 39 7.24 -6.59 -4.94
N PRO A 40 8.16 -6.23 -5.86
CA PRO A 40 7.95 -5.11 -6.78
C PRO A 40 6.76 -5.37 -7.73
N GLU A 41 5.84 -4.41 -7.83
CA GLU A 41 4.72 -4.41 -8.78
C GLU A 41 4.98 -3.36 -9.88
N LYS A 42 4.74 -3.68 -11.16
CA LYS A 42 4.75 -2.67 -12.25
C LYS A 42 3.60 -1.69 -12.04
N ILE A 43 3.86 -0.39 -12.11
CA ILE A 43 2.76 0.59 -11.99
C ILE A 43 1.93 0.71 -13.27
N SER A 44 0.65 0.99 -13.12
CA SER A 44 -0.33 1.28 -14.17
C SER A 44 -1.28 2.39 -13.67
N ASN A 45 -2.17 2.88 -14.54
CA ASN A 45 -3.16 3.93 -14.22
C ASN A 45 -4.20 3.44 -13.19
N LYS A 46 -3.85 3.43 -11.90
CA LYS A 46 -4.74 3.12 -10.77
C LYS A 46 -4.28 3.78 -9.46
N THR A 47 -5.14 3.70 -8.44
CA THR A 47 -4.74 3.99 -7.05
C THR A 47 -4.12 2.74 -6.41
N TYR A 48 -3.04 2.94 -5.65
CA TYR A 48 -2.34 1.95 -4.85
C TYR A 48 -2.51 2.28 -3.37
N TYR A 49 -3.00 1.32 -2.58
CA TYR A 49 -3.04 1.41 -1.12
C TYR A 49 -1.93 0.52 -0.56
N ILE A 50 -0.88 1.14 -0.02
CA ILE A 50 0.29 0.45 0.50
C ILE A 50 0.12 0.21 2.01
N PRO A 51 0.16 -1.06 2.48
CA PRO A 51 0.00 -1.42 3.89
C PRO A 51 1.24 -1.12 4.75
N SER A 52 1.96 -0.04 4.42
CA SER A 52 3.17 0.40 5.08
C SER A 52 3.27 1.92 5.02
N ASN A 53 3.93 2.51 6.02
CA ASN A 53 4.29 3.93 6.03
C ASN A 53 5.50 4.26 5.13
N ARG A 54 6.05 3.25 4.43
CA ARG A 54 7.22 3.35 3.55
C ARG A 54 7.02 2.58 2.25
N SER A 55 7.45 3.18 1.16
CA SER A 55 7.49 2.58 -0.18
C SER A 55 8.72 3.05 -0.96
N VAL A 56 9.17 2.24 -1.90
CA VAL A 56 10.22 2.59 -2.86
C VAL A 56 9.62 2.54 -4.25
N LEU A 57 9.65 3.67 -4.94
CA LEU A 57 9.37 3.77 -6.37
C LEU A 57 10.70 3.66 -7.14
N GLN A 58 10.73 2.87 -8.20
CA GLN A 58 11.88 2.74 -9.09
C GLN A 58 11.44 2.93 -10.53
N PHE A 59 12.27 3.57 -11.34
CA PHE A 59 12.10 3.62 -12.79
C PHE A 59 13.38 3.19 -13.48
N LYS A 60 13.27 2.09 -14.23
CA LYS A 60 14.33 1.57 -15.10
C LYS A 60 13.89 1.76 -16.56
N THR A 61 14.77 2.40 -17.32
CA THR A 61 14.73 2.55 -18.78
C THR A 61 16.04 2.03 -19.34
N ASP A 62 16.04 1.55 -20.58
CA ASP A 62 17.25 1.18 -21.33
C ASP A 62 17.79 2.31 -22.22
N GLY A 63 17.08 3.44 -22.30
CA GLY A 63 17.46 4.61 -23.09
C GLY A 63 17.00 4.57 -24.55
N SER A 64 16.09 3.67 -24.92
CA SER A 64 15.54 3.55 -26.28
C SER A 64 14.24 4.36 -26.49
N VAL A 65 13.08 3.71 -26.64
CA VAL A 65 11.82 4.37 -27.07
C VAL A 65 11.22 5.20 -25.93
N SER A 66 11.46 6.52 -25.98
CA SER A 66 10.90 7.45 -25.02
C SER A 66 9.40 7.71 -25.25
N LYS A 67 8.58 7.53 -24.22
CA LYS A 67 7.18 7.97 -24.15
C LYS A 67 7.00 9.08 -23.09
N ARG A 68 5.75 9.50 -22.81
CA ARG A 68 5.43 10.58 -21.86
C ARG A 68 5.85 10.30 -20.40
N GLY A 69 6.23 9.07 -20.05
CA GLY A 69 6.69 8.71 -18.72
C GLY A 69 5.53 8.47 -17.76
N PHE A 70 5.66 8.91 -16.51
CA PHE A 70 4.58 8.80 -15.54
C PHE A 70 4.45 10.06 -14.68
N ASN A 71 3.23 10.34 -14.22
CA ASN A 71 2.90 11.37 -13.26
C ASN A 71 2.05 10.76 -12.15
N MET A 72 2.35 11.06 -10.90
CA MET A 72 1.64 10.51 -9.74
C MET A 72 1.68 11.45 -8.53
N SER A 73 0.64 11.39 -7.72
CA SER A 73 0.62 11.95 -6.37
C SER A 73 0.80 10.84 -5.32
N TYR A 74 1.18 11.24 -4.12
CA TYR A 74 1.24 10.36 -2.95
C TYR A 74 0.74 11.13 -1.72
N GLN A 75 0.00 10.46 -0.85
CA GLN A 75 -0.54 11.03 0.38
C GLN A 75 -0.43 10.01 1.52
N ALA A 76 -0.23 10.52 2.74
CA ALA A 76 -0.47 9.75 3.94
C ALA A 76 -1.98 9.64 4.17
N GLU A 77 -2.47 8.43 4.41
CA GLU A 77 -3.82 8.23 4.90
C GLU A 77 -3.75 7.77 6.35
N ASP A 78 -4.30 8.60 7.24
CA ASP A 78 -4.54 8.19 8.60
C ASP A 78 -5.55 7.05 8.59
N LEU A 79 -5.19 5.97 9.28
CA LEU A 79 -6.15 4.94 9.68
C LEU A 79 -7.09 5.55 10.74
N HIS A 80 -8.08 6.33 10.27
CA HIS A 80 -9.15 6.89 11.09
C HIS A 80 -10.04 5.77 11.64
N ILE A 81 -9.54 5.14 12.70
CA ILE A 81 -10.29 4.26 13.57
C ILE A 81 -11.38 5.09 14.24
N ALA A 82 -12.63 4.81 13.88
CA ALA A 82 -13.77 5.22 14.69
C ALA A 82 -13.56 4.65 16.11
N LYS A 83 -13.46 5.55 17.10
CA LYS A 83 -13.25 5.18 18.50
C LYS A 83 -14.38 4.23 18.94
N ASN A 84 -14.01 2.99 19.29
CA ASN A 84 -14.84 1.87 19.79
C ASN A 84 -15.22 0.79 18.75
N SER A 85 -14.36 -0.20 18.56
CA SER A 85 -14.79 -1.60 18.56
C SER A 85 -13.60 -2.52 18.87
N SER A 86 -13.88 -3.79 19.11
CA SER A 86 -12.89 -4.85 19.28
C SER A 86 -13.43 -6.15 18.64
N VAL A 87 -13.11 -6.41 17.33
CA VAL A 87 -13.56 -7.51 16.37
C VAL A 87 -12.57 -8.29 15.34
N PHE A 88 -11.71 -9.30 15.69
CA PHE A 88 -11.10 -10.50 14.93
C PHE A 88 -10.74 -11.80 15.80
N GLY A 89 -11.19 -13.06 15.49
CA GLY A 89 -11.29 -14.28 16.40
C GLY A 89 -10.83 -15.60 15.70
N CYS A 90 -10.87 -16.85 16.23
CA CYS A 90 -11.50 -17.50 17.40
C CYS A 90 -10.61 -18.66 17.97
N LYS A 91 -10.71 -18.92 19.30
CA LYS A 91 -10.06 -19.97 20.13
C LYS A 91 -8.53 -19.97 20.25
N ASP A 92 -8.09 -19.91 21.51
CA ASP A 92 -6.75 -20.19 22.10
C ASP A 92 -5.50 -19.61 21.41
N SER A 93 -5.66 -18.62 20.56
CA SER A 93 -4.57 -17.83 19.98
C SER A 93 -4.18 -16.68 20.92
N GLN A 94 -2.92 -16.67 21.39
CA GLN A 94 -2.39 -15.58 22.22
C GLN A 94 -2.24 -14.29 21.40
N LEU A 95 -2.98 -13.25 21.75
CA LEU A 95 -3.00 -11.98 21.03
C LEU A 95 -1.98 -10.99 21.62
N LEU A 96 -0.94 -10.64 20.86
CA LEU A 96 0.06 -9.65 21.27
C LEU A 96 -0.48 -8.22 21.10
N ALA A 97 -0.50 -7.46 22.19
CA ALA A 97 -0.87 -6.05 22.21
C ALA A 97 0.34 -5.16 21.88
N GLU A 98 0.17 -4.27 20.92
CA GLU A 98 1.17 -3.29 20.47
C GLU A 98 0.50 -1.92 20.32
N ALA A 99 1.26 -0.87 19.96
CA ALA A 99 0.85 0.54 20.01
C ALA A 99 -0.24 1.00 18.99
N ARG A 100 -1.13 0.10 18.55
CA ARG A 100 -2.35 0.40 17.79
C ARG A 100 -3.50 -0.49 18.27
N SER A 101 -4.72 0.02 18.23
CA SER A 101 -5.92 -0.78 18.48
C SER A 101 -6.04 -1.91 17.44
N LYS A 102 -6.14 -3.15 17.94
CA LYS A 102 -6.53 -4.36 17.21
C LYS A 102 -7.94 -4.76 17.66
N TYR A 103 -8.59 -5.69 16.96
CA TYR A 103 -10.02 -6.02 17.10
C TYR A 103 -10.18 -7.55 17.48
N VAL A 104 -11.14 -8.05 18.33
CA VAL A 104 -11.51 -9.50 18.66
C VAL A 104 -12.98 -10.05 18.32
N PHE A 105 -13.19 -11.04 17.40
CA PHE A 105 -14.48 -11.31 16.64
C PHE A 105 -15.35 -12.48 17.14
N SER A 106 -16.48 -12.67 16.43
CA SER A 106 -17.10 -13.99 16.18
C SER A 106 -16.84 -14.53 14.75
N SER A 107 -16.86 -15.85 14.59
CA SER A 107 -16.65 -16.57 13.32
C SER A 107 -17.73 -16.35 12.26
N ASN A 108 -18.88 -15.78 12.62
CA ASN A 108 -20.02 -15.55 11.74
C ASN A 108 -20.30 -14.05 11.51
N TYR A 109 -19.48 -13.13 12.02
CA TYR A 109 -19.73 -11.70 11.79
C TYR A 109 -19.75 -11.36 10.28
N PRO A 110 -20.75 -10.60 9.78
CA PRO A 110 -21.77 -9.86 10.52
C PRO A 110 -23.14 -10.55 10.70
N GLU A 111 -23.35 -11.78 10.21
CA GLU A 111 -24.67 -12.42 10.14
C GLU A 111 -24.85 -13.62 11.07
N ASN A 112 -26.07 -13.78 11.62
CA ASN A 112 -26.47 -14.99 12.36
C ASN A 112 -27.48 -15.79 11.54
N SER A 113 -27.01 -16.54 10.54
CA SER A 113 -27.79 -17.57 9.84
C SER A 113 -27.39 -18.96 10.33
N MET A 114 -28.36 -19.65 10.96
CA MET A 114 -28.44 -21.11 11.04
C MET A 114 -29.19 -21.63 9.81
#